data_AF-A0A357KXW8-F1
#
_entry.id   AF-A0A357KXW8-F1
#
_cell.length_a   1.000
_cell.length_b   1.000
_cell.length_c   1.000
_cell.angle_alpha   90.00
_cell.angle_beta   90.00
_cell.angle_gamma   90.00
#
_symmetry.space_group_name_H-M   'P 1'
#
loop_
_entity.id
_entity.type
_entity.pdbx_description
1 polymer ?
#
loop_
_entity_poly.entity_id
_entity_poly.type
_entity_poly.pdbx_seq_one_letter_code
_entity_poly.pdbx_strand_id
1 'polypeptide(L)'
;ATMHDPDSPLALDVMAQLRRKYESRLAETTIRLDPRLREAASLGIPVHELDPACDGATDYDLLASELDAANPAPARCADEDDTNELVTTSTAAREEFLSARAAPAPEPVGAPASAPPSTPPS
;
A
#
# COMPACT_ATOMS: atom_id res chain seq x y z
N ALA A 1 -5.68 4.81 -6.71
CA ALA A 1 -4.51 5.50 -6.11
C ALA A 1 -4.98 6.88 -5.64
N THR A 2 -4.59 7.30 -4.44
CA THR A 2 -4.96 8.60 -3.80
C THR A 2 -3.94 9.71 -4.04
N MET A 3 -2.87 9.46 -4.79
CA MET A 3 -1.74 10.37 -4.98
C MET A 3 -2.03 11.44 -6.05
N HIS A 4 -1.62 12.68 -5.77
CA HIS A 4 -1.86 13.85 -6.62
C HIS A 4 -0.75 14.04 -7.67
N ASP A 5 -1.13 14.18 -8.93
CA ASP A 5 -0.20 14.53 -10.01
C ASP A 5 -0.20 16.06 -10.22
N PRO A 6 0.89 16.78 -9.89
CA PRO A 6 0.94 18.24 -9.99
C PRO A 6 0.87 18.76 -11.43
N ASP A 7 1.23 17.95 -12.42
CA ASP A 7 1.25 18.36 -13.82
C ASP A 7 -0.10 18.13 -14.53
N SER A 8 -1.04 17.45 -13.86
CA SER A 8 -2.34 17.14 -14.41
C SER A 8 -3.36 18.26 -14.14
N PRO A 9 -3.89 18.95 -15.18
CA PRO A 9 -4.87 20.02 -14.99
C PRO A 9 -6.18 19.50 -14.38
N LEU A 10 -6.53 18.23 -14.64
CA LEU A 10 -7.68 17.58 -14.02
C LEU A 10 -7.45 17.34 -12.52
N ALA A 11 -6.24 16.93 -12.12
CA ALA A 11 -5.93 16.71 -10.71
C ALA A 11 -6.02 18.03 -9.92
N LEU A 12 -5.52 19.12 -10.51
CA LEU A 12 -5.62 20.46 -9.92
C LEU A 12 -7.07 20.92 -9.76
N ASP A 13 -7.91 20.74 -10.78
CA ASP A 13 -9.34 21.11 -10.71
C ASP A 13 -10.08 20.30 -9.64
N VAL A 14 -9.87 18.97 -9.60
CA VAL A 14 -10.45 18.10 -8.57
C VAL A 14 -9.99 18.53 -7.18
N MET A 15 -8.70 18.83 -6.99
CA MET A 15 -8.18 19.26 -5.70
C MET A 15 -8.76 20.62 -5.26
N ALA A 16 -8.94 21.55 -6.20
CA ALA A 16 -9.58 22.84 -5.91
C ALA A 16 -11.03 22.67 -5.47
N GLN A 17 -11.78 21.78 -6.12
CA GLN A 17 -13.16 21.46 -5.73
C GLN A 17 -13.24 20.79 -4.36
N LEU A 18 -12.34 19.85 -4.07
CA LEU A 18 -12.24 19.21 -2.76
C LEU A 18 -11.96 20.23 -1.66
N ARG A 19 -10.96 21.10 -1.85
CA ARG A 19 -10.63 22.17 -0.91
C ARG A 19 -11.82 23.09 -0.67
N ARG A 20 -12.52 23.53 -1.72
CA ARG A 20 -13.70 24.40 -1.58
C ARG A 20 -14.83 23.77 -0.78
N LYS A 21 -15.06 22.46 -0.88
CA LYS A 21 -16.19 21.78 -0.25
C LYS A 21 -15.88 21.25 1.14
N TYR A 22 -14.63 20.86 1.38
CA TYR A 22 -14.21 20.11 2.58
C TYR A 22 -13.00 20.71 3.26
N GLU A 23 -12.75 22.01 3.11
CA GLU A 23 -11.60 22.72 3.68
C GLU A 23 -11.30 22.31 5.13
N SER A 24 -12.32 22.29 6.00
CA SER A 24 -12.18 21.95 7.42
C SER A 24 -11.90 20.47 7.73
N ARG A 25 -11.89 19.59 6.72
CA ARG A 25 -11.68 18.14 6.86
C ARG A 25 -10.54 17.62 6.00
N LEU A 26 -9.87 18.50 5.26
CA LEU A 26 -8.72 18.15 4.44
C LEU A 26 -7.45 18.55 5.18
N ALA A 27 -6.45 17.70 5.09
CA ALA A 27 -5.10 18.11 5.44
C ALA A 27 -4.62 19.20 4.47
N GLU A 28 -3.83 20.13 4.98
CA GLU A 28 -3.15 21.13 4.16
C GLU A 28 -2.11 20.44 3.26
N THR A 29 -1.41 19.44 3.82
CA THR A 29 -0.40 18.65 3.12
C THR A 29 -1.01 17.75 2.04
N THR A 30 -0.46 17.81 0.83
CA THR A 30 -0.89 16.98 -0.31
C THR A 30 0.23 16.01 -0.70
N ILE A 31 -0.07 14.70 -0.72
CA ILE A 31 0.91 13.67 -1.11
C ILE A 31 1.01 13.59 -2.64
N ARG A 32 2.19 13.95 -3.16
CA ARG A 32 2.47 13.90 -4.60
C ARG A 32 2.63 12.48 -5.10
N LEU A 33 2.42 12.32 -6.40
CA LEU A 33 2.69 11.07 -7.08
C LEU A 33 4.20 10.88 -7.27
N ASP A 34 4.79 10.01 -6.46
CA ASP A 34 6.22 9.69 -6.49
C ASP A 34 6.44 8.21 -6.90
N PRO A 35 7.32 7.93 -7.88
CA PRO A 35 7.73 6.56 -8.23
C PRO A 35 8.33 5.77 -7.05
N ARG A 36 9.09 6.41 -6.15
CA ARG A 36 9.70 5.80 -4.97
C ARG A 36 8.66 5.24 -4.02
N LEU A 37 7.51 5.90 -3.88
CA LEU A 37 6.38 5.37 -3.09
C LEU A 37 5.85 4.05 -3.67
N ARG A 38 5.79 3.94 -5.01
CA ARG A 38 5.35 2.70 -5.68
C ARG A 38 6.38 1.59 -5.52
N GLU A 39 7.66 1.91 -5.62
CA GLU A 39 8.76 0.97 -5.40
C GLU A 39 8.75 0.46 -3.95
N ALA A 40 8.69 1.36 -2.96
CA ALA A 40 8.60 1.03 -1.54
C ALA A 40 7.41 0.11 -1.25
N ALA A 41 6.23 0.43 -1.78
CA ALA A 41 5.03 -0.41 -1.66
C ALA A 41 5.20 -1.80 -2.29
N SER A 42 5.93 -1.90 -3.41
CA SER A 42 6.20 -3.18 -4.09
C SER A 42 7.19 -4.05 -3.33
N LEU A 43 8.14 -3.43 -2.64
CA LEU A 43 9.12 -4.09 -1.77
C LEU A 43 8.55 -4.41 -0.38
N GLY A 44 7.43 -3.80 0.00
CA GLY A 44 6.82 -3.95 1.32
C GLY A 44 7.63 -3.28 2.43
N ILE A 45 8.39 -2.25 2.09
CA ILE A 45 9.19 -1.46 3.03
C ILE A 45 8.66 -0.02 3.06
N PRO A 46 8.84 0.71 4.16
CA PRO A 46 8.46 2.11 4.19
C PRO A 46 9.40 2.97 3.32
N VAL A 47 8.88 4.09 2.81
CA VAL A 47 9.64 4.94 1.88
C VAL A 47 10.90 5.54 2.51
N HIS A 48 10.90 5.80 3.82
CA HIS A 48 12.07 6.31 4.54
C HIS A 48 13.23 5.31 4.60
N GLU A 49 12.95 4.00 4.56
CA GLU A 49 13.99 2.97 4.46
C GLU A 49 14.53 2.83 3.03
N LEU A 50 13.71 3.14 2.01
CA LEU A 50 14.10 3.07 0.61
C LEU A 50 14.92 4.30 0.17
N ASP A 51 14.36 5.49 0.38
CA ASP A 51 14.92 6.78 -0.06
C ASP A 51 14.33 7.92 0.78
N PRO A 52 14.99 8.32 1.89
CA PRO A 52 14.48 9.36 2.78
C PRO A 52 14.53 10.77 2.17
N ALA A 53 15.25 10.96 1.06
CA ALA A 53 15.38 12.26 0.41
C ALA A 53 14.35 12.47 -0.73
N CYS A 54 13.47 11.49 -0.97
CA CYS A 54 12.48 11.60 -2.03
C CYS A 54 11.32 12.54 -1.65
N ASP A 55 10.61 12.99 -2.68
CA ASP A 55 9.48 13.91 -2.54
C ASP A 55 8.36 13.27 -1.72
N GLY A 56 8.04 12.00 -1.98
CA GLY A 56 7.04 11.25 -1.23
C GLY A 56 7.37 11.10 0.27
N ALA A 57 8.64 10.89 0.63
CA ALA A 57 9.07 10.82 2.03
C ALA A 57 8.86 12.17 2.73
N THR A 58 9.30 13.25 2.08
CA THR A 58 9.13 14.62 2.58
C THR A 58 7.65 14.97 2.76
N ASP A 59 6.78 14.61 1.82
CA ASP A 59 5.35 14.86 1.91
C ASP A 59 4.70 14.13 3.11
N TYR A 60 5.16 12.91 3.44
CA TYR A 60 4.70 12.18 4.61
C TYR A 60 5.22 12.78 5.93
N ASP A 61 6.45 13.30 5.95
CA ASP A 61 6.99 13.98 7.14
C ASP A 61 6.22 15.27 7.46
N LEU A 62 5.85 16.03 6.42
CA LEU A 62 4.98 17.20 6.55
C LEU A 62 3.60 16.82 7.08
N LEU A 63 3.01 15.75 6.53
CA LEU A 63 1.69 15.27 6.97
C LEU A 63 1.74 14.79 8.42
N ALA A 64 2.79 14.07 8.83
CA ALA A 64 2.96 13.64 10.22
C ALA A 64 3.04 14.84 11.17
N SER A 65 3.82 15.86 10.80
CA SER A 65 3.95 17.11 11.56
C SER A 65 2.61 17.85 11.70
N GLU A 66 1.82 17.88 10.63
CA GLU A 66 0.48 18.48 10.64
C GLU A 66 -0.48 17.73 11.58
N LEU A 67 -0.45 16.40 11.56
CA LEU A 67 -1.30 15.57 12.43
C LEU A 67 -0.92 15.71 13.91
N ASP A 68 0.38 15.77 14.22
CA ASP A 68 0.87 16.01 15.59
C ASP A 68 0.46 17.39 16.11
N ALA A 69 0.47 18.41 15.24
CA ALA A 69 0.00 19.75 15.58
C ALA A 69 -1.52 19.82 15.77
N ALA A 70 -2.28 19.09 14.95
CA ALA A 70 -3.75 19.03 15.04
C ALA A 70 -4.23 18.21 16.24
N ASN A 71 -3.44 17.23 16.68
CA ASN A 71 -3.72 16.39 17.83
C ASN A 71 -2.59 16.52 18.87
N PRO A 72 -2.50 17.66 19.58
CA PRO A 72 -1.49 17.81 20.62
C PRO A 72 -1.73 16.72 21.66
N ALA A 73 -0.81 15.76 21.72
CA ALA A 73 -0.83 14.78 22.79
C ALA A 73 -0.89 15.54 24.12
N PRO A 74 -1.66 15.08 25.12
CA PRO A 74 -1.49 15.62 26.47
C PRO A 74 -0.01 15.41 26.79
N ALA A 75 0.71 16.51 27.07
CA ALA A 75 2.16 16.52 27.25
C ALA A 75 2.59 15.27 28.02
N ARG A 76 3.16 14.29 27.30
CA ARG A 76 3.69 13.11 27.95
C ARG A 76 4.85 13.63 28.77
N CYS A 77 4.73 13.53 30.10
CA CYS A 77 5.87 13.68 30.98
C CYS A 77 6.97 12.78 30.40
N ALA A 78 8.12 13.38 30.07
CA ALA A 78 9.20 12.67 29.42
C ALA A 78 9.80 11.67 30.42
N ASP A 79 9.29 10.44 30.39
CA ASP A 79 10.04 9.27 30.84
C ASP A 79 10.71 8.72 29.57
N GLU A 80 11.98 9.10 29.39
CA GLU A 80 12.87 8.46 28.41
C GLU A 80 13.23 7.06 28.93
N ASP A 81 12.71 6.02 28.30
CA ASP A 81 13.37 4.73 28.04
C ASP A 81 12.36 3.76 27.41
N ASP A 82 12.47 3.50 26.11
CA ASP A 82 12.78 2.15 25.61
C ASP A 82 12.94 2.25 24.08
N THR A 83 14.19 2.15 23.66
CA THR A 83 14.55 2.03 22.25
C THR A 83 14.26 0.60 21.82
N ASN A 84 13.63 0.44 20.65
CA ASN A 84 13.60 -0.80 19.86
C ASN A 84 12.62 -1.92 20.32
N GLU A 85 11.32 -1.72 20.09
CA GLU A 85 10.35 -2.81 19.86
C GLU A 85 9.90 -2.84 18.38
N LEU A 86 10.85 -2.65 17.46
CA LEU A 86 10.62 -2.94 16.05
C LEU A 86 10.83 -4.45 15.79
N VAL A 87 9.87 -5.06 15.09
CA VAL A 87 9.94 -6.35 14.40
C VAL A 87 9.64 -7.63 15.21
N THR A 88 8.45 -7.73 15.82
CA THR A 88 7.89 -9.05 16.24
C THR A 88 6.43 -9.29 15.87
N THR A 89 5.75 -8.37 15.18
CA THR A 89 4.39 -8.60 14.66
C THR A 89 4.34 -8.96 13.17
N SER A 90 5.44 -8.75 12.42
CA SER A 90 5.47 -9.01 10.98
C SER A 90 5.59 -10.50 10.62
N THR A 91 6.21 -11.34 11.46
CA THR A 91 6.41 -12.76 11.12
C THR A 91 5.10 -13.56 11.15
N ALA A 92 4.22 -13.32 12.12
CA ALA A 92 2.96 -14.07 12.26
C ALA A 92 1.95 -13.74 11.14
N ALA A 93 1.80 -12.46 10.78
CA ALA A 93 0.90 -12.05 9.70
C ALA A 93 1.39 -12.52 8.32
N ARG A 94 2.71 -12.70 8.16
CA ARG A 94 3.34 -13.16 6.92
C ARG A 94 3.17 -14.68 6.73
N GLU A 95 3.20 -15.47 7.79
CA GLU A 95 2.94 -16.92 7.71
C GLU A 95 1.48 -17.24 7.38
N GLU A 96 0.52 -16.48 7.92
CA GLU A 96 -0.91 -16.70 7.64
C GLU A 96 -1.25 -16.41 6.16
N PHE A 97 -0.68 -15.33 5.60
CA PHE A 97 -0.90 -14.96 4.20
C PHE A 97 -0.25 -15.93 3.21
N LEU A 98 0.90 -16.53 3.55
CA LEU A 98 1.54 -17.58 2.75
C LEU A 98 0.78 -18.91 2.79
N SER A 99 0.14 -19.22 3.93
CA SER A 99 -0.67 -20.44 4.09
C SER A 99 -1.97 -20.40 3.28
N ALA A 100 -2.60 -19.22 3.17
CA ALA A 100 -3.86 -19.04 2.44
C ALA A 100 -3.76 -19.21 0.91
N ARG A 101 -2.54 -19.22 0.33
CA ARG A 101 -2.34 -19.37 -1.13
C ARG A 101 -2.24 -20.84 -1.59
N ALA A 102 -2.39 -21.81 -0.68
CA ALA A 102 -2.56 -23.21 -1.03
C ALA A 102 -3.96 -23.43 -1.64
N ALA A 103 -4.12 -23.07 -2.91
CA ALA A 103 -5.28 -23.45 -3.69
C ALA A 103 -5.39 -24.99 -3.74
N PRO A 104 -6.60 -25.58 -3.64
CA PRO A 104 -6.78 -27.00 -3.89
C PRO A 104 -6.41 -27.29 -5.36
N ALA A 105 -5.61 -28.34 -5.55
CA ALA A 105 -5.21 -28.85 -6.86
C ALA A 105 -6.44 -29.07 -7.77
N PRO A 106 -6.35 -28.82 -9.09
CA PRO A 106 -7.39 -29.26 -10.00
C PRO A 106 -7.44 -30.79 -9.97
N GLU A 107 -8.59 -31.35 -9.59
CA GLU A 107 -8.79 -32.80 -9.56
C GLU A 107 -8.54 -33.43 -10.94
N PRO A 108 -7.88 -34.60 -11.02
CA PRO A 108 -7.63 -35.27 -12.28
C PRO A 108 -8.94 -35.76 -12.88
N VAL A 109 -9.41 -35.10 -13.93
CA VAL A 109 -10.53 -35.59 -14.75
C VAL A 109 -10.14 -36.96 -15.29
N GLY A 110 -10.85 -37.98 -14.81
CA GLY A 110 -10.60 -39.38 -15.10
C GLY A 110 -10.52 -39.67 -16.60
N ALA A 111 -9.53 -40.47 -16.95
CA ALA A 111 -9.49 -41.17 -18.21
C ALA A 111 -10.70 -42.12 -18.32
N PRO A 112 -11.30 -42.26 -19.51
CA PRO A 112 -11.88 -43.53 -19.91
C PRO A 112 -11.12 -44.14 -21.10
N ALA A 113 -10.55 -45.30 -20.78
CA ALA A 113 -10.46 -46.52 -21.58
C ALA A 113 -10.73 -46.49 -23.10
N SER A 114 -9.71 -46.96 -23.84
CA SER A 114 -9.73 -48.08 -24.80
C SER A 114 -10.78 -48.13 -25.95
N ALA A 115 -10.25 -47.92 -27.18
CA ALA A 115 -10.51 -48.48 -28.53
C ALA A 115 -11.78 -49.33 -28.82
N PRO A 116 -12.30 -49.34 -30.08
CA PRO A 116 -11.69 -50.14 -31.18
C PRO A 116 -11.71 -49.48 -32.59
N PRO A 117 -11.04 -50.08 -33.62
CA PRO A 117 -10.89 -49.50 -34.95
C PRO A 117 -12.08 -49.81 -35.89
N SER A 118 -12.42 -48.91 -36.81
CA SER A 118 -13.39 -49.16 -37.88
C SER A 118 -13.14 -48.30 -39.13
N THR A 119 -12.70 -48.95 -40.21
CA THR A 119 -12.85 -48.55 -41.63
C THR A 119 -14.31 -48.74 -42.09
N PRO A 120 -14.77 -48.53 -43.35
CA PRO A 120 -14.51 -47.63 -44.51
C PRO A 120 -15.87 -46.92 -44.91
N PRO A 121 -16.35 -46.68 -46.17
CA PRO A 121 -15.81 -46.48 -47.54
C PRO A 121 -16.19 -45.08 -48.14
N SER A 122 -15.74 -44.61 -49.32
CA SER A 122 -16.10 -45.03 -50.69
C SER A 122 -15.31 -44.22 -51.73
#